data_AF-A0A7J4MGV8-F1
#
_entry.id   AF-A0A7J4MGV8-F1
#
_cell.length_a   1.000
_cell.length_b   1.000
_cell.length_c   1.000
_cell.angle_alpha   90.00
_cell.angle_beta   90.00
_cell.angle_gamma   90.00
#
_symmetry.space_group_name_H-M   'P 1'
#
loop_
_entity.id
_entity.type
_entity.pdbx_description
1 polymer ?
#
loop_
_entity_poly.entity_id
_entity_poly.type
_entity_poly.pdbx_seq_one_letter_code
_entity_poly.pdbx_strand_id
1 'polypeptide(L)' 'MPVTLDKVDLPAKPGVYLFRNSQERVLYVGKATVLSQRIRSYFSSNPDRAMIPELVKNSDDIECIVTNSPQEALIL' A
#
# COMPACT_ATOMS: atom_id res chain seq x y z
N MET A 1 2.98 6.69 14.49
CA MET A 1 2.91 7.96 13.71
C MET A 1 2.46 7.56 12.33
N PRO A 2 1.56 8.31 11.67
CA PRO A 2 1.08 7.95 10.35
C PRO A 2 2.23 7.69 9.38
N VAL A 3 2.07 6.67 8.53
CA VAL A 3 3.06 6.27 7.54
C VAL A 3 3.35 7.42 6.55
N THR A 4 4.61 7.55 6.15
CA THR A 4 5.08 8.56 5.19
C THR A 4 5.88 7.89 4.08
N LEU A 5 5.88 8.48 2.88
CA LEU A 5 6.49 7.87 1.69
C LEU A 5 8.02 7.67 1.79
N ASP A 6 8.70 8.46 2.61
CA ASP A 6 10.15 8.37 2.87
C ASP A 6 10.56 7.09 3.60
N LYS A 7 9.62 6.41 4.26
CA LYS A 7 9.89 5.21 5.07
C LYS A 7 9.47 3.90 4.40
N VAL A 8 8.86 3.98 3.22
CA VAL A 8 8.29 2.83 2.52
C VAL A 8 9.19 2.45 1.35
N ASP A 9 9.58 1.18 1.27
CA ASP A 9 10.20 0.66 0.05
C ASP A 9 9.14 0.57 -1.05
N LEU A 10 9.39 1.25 -2.16
CA LEU A 10 8.44 1.44 -3.26
C LEU A 10 8.97 0.78 -4.54
N PRO A 11 8.92 -0.56 -4.64
CA PRO A 11 9.41 -1.26 -5.81
C PRO A 11 8.58 -0.92 -7.06
N ALA A 12 9.26 -0.71 -8.18
CA ALA A 12 8.62 -0.56 -9.49
C ALA A 12 8.31 -1.94 -10.12
N LYS A 13 7.63 -2.80 -9.37
CA LYS A 13 7.30 -4.19 -9.75
C LYS A 13 5.83 -4.51 -9.40
N PRO A 14 5.23 -5.54 -10.02
CA PRO A 14 3.93 -6.03 -9.62
C PRO A 14 3.98 -6.68 -8.23
N GLY A 15 2.84 -6.67 -7.53
CA GLY A 15 2.74 -7.31 -6.23
C GLY A 15 1.50 -6.90 -5.42
N VAL A 16 1.54 -7.25 -4.14
CA VAL A 16 0.54 -6.94 -3.12
C VAL A 16 1.12 -5.93 -2.14
N TYR A 17 0.29 -5.04 -1.61
CA TYR A 17 0.64 -4.11 -0.55
C TYR A 17 -0.35 -4.18 0.61
N LEU A 18 0.16 -4.01 1.82
CA LEU A 18 -0.61 -4.07 3.06
C LEU A 18 -0.38 -2.80 3.86
N PHE A 19 -1.45 -2.10 4.21
CA PHE A 19 -1.41 -1.03 5.20
C PHE A 19 -1.63 -1.64 6.59
N ARG A 20 -0.74 -1.32 7.53
CA ARG A 20 -0.79 -1.83 8.90
C ARG A 20 -0.76 -0.70 9.91
N ASN A 21 -1.38 -0.93 11.07
CA ASN A 21 -1.20 -0.04 12.22
C ASN A 21 -0.01 -0.50 13.09
N SER A 22 0.28 0.28 14.12
CA SER A 22 1.33 0.03 15.13
C SER A 22 1.14 -1.24 15.96
N GLN A 23 -0.02 -1.90 15.89
CA GLN A 23 -0.30 -3.20 16.51
C GLN A 23 -0.15 -4.36 15.51
N GLU A 24 0.52 -4.12 14.37
CA GLU A 24 0.69 -5.06 13.25
C GLU A 24 -0.62 -5.53 12.62
N ARG A 25 -1.75 -4.87 12.93
CA ARG A 25 -3.05 -5.21 12.35
C ARG A 25 -3.12 -4.68 10.94
N VAL A 26 -3.42 -5.57 9.99
CA VAL A 26 -3.71 -5.21 8.60
C VAL A 26 -5.03 -4.45 8.53
N LEU A 27 -4.96 -3.21 8.04
CA LEU A 27 -6.11 -2.33 7.82
C LEU A 27 -6.62 -2.40 6.39
N TYR A 28 -5.73 -2.62 5.43
CA TYR A 28 -6.09 -2.70 4.02
C TYR A 28 -5.08 -3.53 3.24
N VAL A 29 -5.58 -4.28 2.26
CA VAL A 29 -4.77 -5.04 1.31
C VAL A 29 -5.19 -4.62 -0.10
N GLY A 30 -4.21 -4.42 -0.97
CA GLY A 30 -4.45 -4.20 -2.39
C GLY A 30 -3.35 -4.80 -3.24
N LYS A 31 -3.60 -4.86 -4.55
CA LYS A 31 -2.63 -5.34 -5.55
C LYS A 31 -2.35 -4.27 -6.59
N ALA A 32 -1.18 -4.33 -7.20
CA ALA A 32 -0.78 -3.41 -8.26
C ALA A 32 0.07 -4.13 -9.31
N THR A 33 -0.02 -3.65 -10.56
CA THR A 33 0.95 -3.99 -11.61
C THR A 33 2.29 -3.26 -11.39
N VAL A 34 2.25 -2.10 -10.74
CA VAL A 34 3.41 -1.33 -10.30
C VAL A 34 3.14 -0.79 -8.90
N LEU A 35 3.74 -1.40 -7.88
CA LEU A 35 3.54 -1.06 -6.46
C LEU A 35 3.84 0.40 -6.17
N SER A 36 4.97 0.92 -6.64
CA SER A 36 5.38 2.31 -6.41
C SER A 36 4.37 3.35 -6.89
N GLN A 37 3.81 3.17 -8.09
CA GLN A 37 2.81 4.07 -8.64
C GLN A 37 1.51 4.02 -7.84
N ARG A 38 1.07 2.80 -7.50
CA ARG A 38 -0.18 2.61 -6.78
C ARG A 38 -0.11 3.15 -5.36
N ILE A 39 0.98 2.92 -4.64
CA ILE A 39 1.12 3.41 -3.26
C ILE A 39 1.21 4.93 -3.25
N ARG A 40 1.97 5.55 -4.16
CA ARG A 40 2.04 7.02 -4.28
C ARG A 40 0.68 7.67 -4.51
N SER A 41 -0.25 7.01 -5.20
CA SER A 41 -1.58 7.56 -5.43
C SER A 41 -2.42 7.69 -4.16
N TYR A 42 -2.12 6.93 -3.09
CA TYR A 42 -2.79 7.09 -1.79
C TYR A 42 -2.38 8.38 -1.06
N PHE A 43 -1.24 8.98 -1.43
CA PHE A 43 -0.73 10.21 -0.83
C PHE A 43 -0.93 11.44 -1.74
N SER A 44 -1.72 11.30 -2.82
CA SER A 44 -2.07 12.42 -3.68
C SER A 44 -3.08 13.35 -2.98
N SER A 45 -3.13 14.61 -3.42
CA SER A 45 -4.11 15.59 -2.93
C SER A 45 -5.54 15.32 -3.41
N ASN A 46 -5.73 14.44 -4.40
CA ASN A 46 -7.03 14.07 -4.95
C ASN A 46 -7.14 12.54 -5.01
N PRO A 47 -7.49 11.88 -3.89
CA PRO A 47 -7.51 10.43 -3.81
C PRO A 47 -8.67 9.82 -4.60
N ASP A 48 -8.42 8.69 -5.25
CA ASP A 48 -9.43 7.96 -6.03
C ASP A 48 -10.65 7.49 -5.21
N ARG A 49 -10.52 7.42 -3.88
CA ARG A 49 -11.56 6.95 -2.96
C ARG A 49 -11.57 7.78 -1.68
N ALA A 50 -12.77 8.12 -1.20
CA ALA A 50 -12.97 8.93 0.00
C ALA A 50 -12.35 8.34 1.29
N MET A 51 -12.19 7.01 1.36
CA MET A 51 -11.61 6.32 2.52
C MET A 51 -10.08 6.44 2.63
N ILE A 52 -9.39 6.87 1.56
CA ILE A 52 -7.93 6.85 1.49
C ILE A 52 -7.27 7.75 2.54
N PRO A 53 -7.69 9.02 2.74
CA PRO A 53 -7.08 9.88 3.75
C PRO A 53 -7.16 9.29 5.17
N GLU A 54 -8.28 8.66 5.50
CA GLU A 54 -8.47 8.01 6.80
C GLU A 54 -7.61 6.75 6.92
N LEU A 55 -7.52 5.94 5.86
CA LEU A 55 -6.64 4.78 5.83
C LEU A 55 -5.17 5.18 6.08
N VAL A 56 -4.66 6.18 5.36
CA VAL A 56 -3.28 6.66 5.51
C VAL A 56 -3.04 7.19 6.91
N LYS A 57 -4.01 7.95 7.46
CA LYS A 57 -3.92 8.50 8.82
C LYS A 57 -3.86 7.41 9.90
N ASN A 58 -4.57 6.31 9.71
CA ASN A 58 -4.66 5.22 10.69
C ASN A 58 -3.57 4.15 10.52
N SER A 59 -2.77 4.23 9.46
CA SER A 59 -1.70 3.27 9.17
C SER A 59 -0.37 3.82 9.63
N ASP A 60 0.43 2.97 10.26
CA ASP A 60 1.78 3.29 10.73
C ASP A 60 2.86 2.65 9.83
N ASP A 61 2.50 1.66 9.00
CA ASP A 61 3.42 0.93 8.11
C ASP A 61 2.75 0.51 6.78
N ILE A 62 3.56 0.32 5.73
CA ILE A 62 3.15 -0.27 4.45
C ILE A 62 4.14 -1.37 4.07
N GLU A 63 3.63 -2.61 3.97
CA GLU A 63 4.40 -3.74 3.45
C GLU A 63 4.17 -3.93 1.96
N CYS A 64 5.23 -4.29 1.24
CA CYS A 64 5.19 -4.65 -0.17
C CYS A 64 5.68 -6.09 -0.38
N ILE A 65 4.84 -6.93 -0.98
CA ILE A 65 5.19 -8.28 -1.40
C ILE A 65 5.27 -8.29 -2.92
N VAL A 66 6.49 -8.31 -3.45
CA VAL A 66 6.73 -8.37 -4.91
C VAL A 66 6.37 -9.76 -5.42
N THR A 67 5.62 -9.81 -6.52
CA THR A 67 5.28 -11.07 -7.22
C THR A 67 5.91 -11.09 -8.61
N ASN A 68 6.02 -12.27 -9.22
CA ASN A 68 6.52 -12.39 -10.60
C ASN A 68 5.43 -12.05 -11.62
N SER A 69 4.16 -12.17 -11.22
CA SER A 69 3.01 -11.73 -12.03
C SER A 69 1.87 -11.19 -11.17
N PRO A 70 1.00 -10.31 -11.71
CA PRO A 70 -0.23 -9.89 -11.03
C PRO A 70 -1.24 -11.02 -10.77
N GLN A 71 -1.08 -12.18 -11.40
CA GLN A 71 -1.96 -13.35 -11.25
C GLN A 71 -1.61 -14.13 -9.98
N GLU A 72 -0.33 -14.19 -9.61
CA GLU A 72 0.13 -14.79 -8.35
C GLU A 72 -0.39 -14.05 -7.11
N ALA A 73 -0.69 -12.75 -7.26
CA ALA A 73 -1.25 -11.91 -6.20
C ALA A 73 -2.69 -12.29 -5.78
N LEU A 74 -3.35 -13.22 -6.47
CA LEU A 74 -4.72 -13.67 -6.15
C LEU A 74 -4.74 -14.83 -5.13
N ILE A 75 -3.62 -15.51 -4.92
CA ILE A 75 -3.55 -16.79 -4.17
C ILE A 75 -3.02 -16.61 -2.74
N LEU A 76 -2.54 -15.41 -2.37
CA LEU A 76 -1.98 -15.11 -1.05
C LEU A 76 -3.03 -14.79 0.01
#